data_AF-A0A1I3MCQ5-F1
#
_entry.id   AF-A0A1I3MCQ5-F1
#
_cell.length_a   1.000
_cell.length_b   1.000
_cell.length_c   1.000
_cell.angle_alpha   90.00
_cell.angle_beta   90.00
_cell.angle_gamma   90.00
#
_symmetry.space_group_name_H-M   'P 1'
#
loop_
_entity.id
_entity.type
_entity.pdbx_description
1 polymer ?
#
loop_
_entity_poly.entity_id
_entity_poly.type
_entity_poly.pdbx_seq_one_letter_code
_entity_poly.pdbx_strand_id
1 'polypeptide(L)'
;MTEAFYDVLRRRRDVRAEFTGEPIPGDVLTRVLEAAHSAPSVGLTQPWDFVLVPDRGTREAFREHVLAEREVFADSLDEDRAAVFDRIKIEGILESSLGVVVTYDPARGAPDVLGRHAIADAGLYSVCLAIQNLWLAATAEGLGVGWVSFYREDFLRGLLGIPDAVRPVAWLCVGPVSRLHETPDLERHGWRFRRPLAAATHLGRFGEHAGVHNLCPTEPEGTSTH
;
A
#
# COMPACT_ATOMS: atom_id res chain seq x y z
N MET A 1 22.71 2.97 -10.01
CA MET A 1 22.04 3.17 -8.70
C MET A 1 20.57 3.56 -8.88
N THR A 2 20.25 4.58 -9.68
CA THR A 2 18.87 4.99 -9.98
C THR A 2 18.04 3.91 -10.66
N GLU A 3 18.61 3.17 -11.62
CA GLU A 3 17.86 2.13 -12.35
C GLU A 3 17.33 1.01 -11.43
N ALA A 4 18.12 0.56 -10.45
CA ALA A 4 17.70 -0.46 -9.50
C ALA A 4 16.49 -0.01 -8.66
N PHE A 5 16.46 1.27 -8.26
CA PHE A 5 15.33 1.83 -7.53
C PHE A 5 14.06 1.89 -8.40
N TYR A 6 14.17 2.39 -9.64
CA TYR A 6 13.04 2.41 -10.56
C TYR A 6 12.58 0.99 -10.95
N ASP A 7 13.48 0.02 -10.91
CA ASP A 7 13.13 -1.39 -11.10
C ASP A 7 12.19 -1.91 -10.01
N VAL A 8 12.53 -1.65 -8.75
CA VAL A 8 11.66 -2.00 -7.61
C VAL A 8 10.29 -1.31 -7.74
N LEU A 9 10.25 -0.02 -8.06
CA LEU A 9 9.00 0.73 -8.25
C LEU A 9 8.11 0.11 -9.33
N ARG A 10 8.71 -0.30 -10.45
CA ARG A 10 8.00 -0.91 -11.58
C ARG A 10 7.56 -2.35 -11.29
N ARG A 11 8.35 -3.14 -10.55
CA ARG A 11 8.07 -4.55 -10.23
C ARG A 11 7.08 -4.74 -9.09
N ARG A 12 7.03 -3.81 -8.14
CA ARG A 12 6.13 -3.88 -6.97
C ARG A 12 4.67 -4.09 -7.41
N ARG A 13 4.02 -5.14 -6.89
CA ARG A 13 2.61 -5.46 -7.14
C ARG A 13 1.84 -5.65 -5.84
N ASP A 14 0.53 -5.53 -5.95
CA ASP A 14 -0.44 -5.99 -4.96
C ASP A 14 -0.71 -7.47 -5.18
N VAL A 15 0.04 -8.27 -4.42
CA VAL A 15 0.09 -9.73 -4.56
C VAL A 15 -1.06 -10.36 -3.80
N ARG A 16 -1.73 -11.32 -4.42
CA ARG A 16 -2.90 -12.00 -3.83
C ARG A 16 -2.85 -13.51 -3.98
N ALA A 17 -2.40 -14.01 -5.12
CA ALA A 17 -2.40 -15.44 -5.42
C ALA A 17 -1.01 -16.08 -5.44
N GLU A 18 0.05 -15.28 -5.61
CA GLU A 18 1.38 -15.79 -5.96
C GLU A 18 2.28 -16.11 -4.76
N PHE A 19 1.77 -15.92 -3.54
CA PHE A 19 2.48 -16.28 -2.31
C PHE A 19 2.75 -17.79 -2.24
N THR A 20 3.93 -18.16 -1.75
CA THR A 20 4.34 -19.58 -1.63
C THR A 20 4.02 -20.18 -0.25
N GLY A 21 3.76 -19.34 0.75
CA GLY A 21 3.59 -19.75 2.15
C GLY A 21 4.90 -20.09 2.88
N GLU A 22 6.05 -19.98 2.20
CA GLU A 22 7.37 -20.21 2.82
C GLU A 22 7.67 -19.18 3.92
N PRO A 23 8.40 -19.55 4.98
CA PRO A 23 8.71 -18.62 6.06
C PRO A 23 9.58 -17.46 5.58
N ILE A 24 9.34 -16.26 6.13
CA ILE A 24 10.19 -15.09 5.91
C ILE A 24 11.38 -15.16 6.88
N PRO A 25 12.64 -15.09 6.41
CA PRO A 25 13.79 -14.98 7.31
C PRO A 25 13.68 -13.75 8.23
N GLY A 26 14.00 -13.91 9.51
CA GLY A 26 13.79 -12.84 10.50
C GLY A 26 14.62 -11.58 10.24
N ASP A 27 15.83 -11.72 9.70
CA ASP A 27 16.68 -10.61 9.30
C ASP A 27 16.11 -9.84 8.11
N VAL A 28 15.52 -10.55 7.13
CA VAL A 28 14.81 -9.95 6.00
C VAL A 28 13.60 -9.15 6.50
N LEU A 29 12.78 -9.75 7.36
CA LEU A 29 11.61 -9.06 7.93
C LEU A 29 12.03 -7.82 8.72
N THR A 30 13.14 -7.90 9.47
CA THR A 30 13.68 -6.75 10.20
C THR A 30 14.03 -5.60 9.26
N ARG A 31 14.77 -5.86 8.17
CA ARG A 31 15.11 -4.82 7.17
C ARG A 31 13.86 -4.20 6.53
N VAL A 32 12.84 -4.99 6.26
CA VAL A 32 11.56 -4.52 5.72
C VAL A 32 10.84 -3.58 6.71
N LEU A 33 10.81 -3.92 7.99
CA LEU A 33 10.21 -3.08 9.04
C LEU A 33 11.04 -1.83 9.33
N GLU A 34 12.37 -1.92 9.31
CA GLU A 34 13.27 -0.76 9.41
C GLU A 34 13.05 0.24 8.26
N ALA A 35 12.89 -0.27 7.03
CA ALA A 35 12.55 0.56 5.90
C ALA A 35 11.22 1.29 6.10
N ALA A 36 10.19 0.58 6.60
CA ALA A 36 8.91 1.18 6.97
C ALA A 36 9.08 2.29 8.02
N HIS A 37 9.86 2.02 9.06
CA HIS A 37 10.10 2.93 10.18
C HIS A 37 10.91 4.18 9.81
N SER A 38 11.68 4.13 8.72
CA SER A 38 12.44 5.28 8.20
C SER A 38 11.60 6.27 7.38
N ALA A 39 10.29 6.03 7.22
CA ALA A 39 9.40 6.95 6.53
C ALA A 39 9.30 8.32 7.24
N PRO A 40 9.09 9.42 6.49
CA PRO A 40 8.80 10.71 7.10
C PRO A 40 7.43 10.69 7.77
N SER A 41 7.27 11.49 8.83
CA SER A 41 5.99 11.69 9.51
C SER A 41 5.80 13.14 9.92
N VAL A 42 4.53 13.56 9.94
CA VAL A 42 4.15 14.90 10.45
C VAL A 42 4.68 15.07 11.87
N GLY A 43 5.43 16.15 12.10
CA GLY A 43 6.05 16.43 13.40
C GLY A 43 7.00 15.36 13.94
N LEU A 44 7.52 14.46 13.08
CA LEU A 44 8.30 13.28 13.48
C LEU A 44 7.56 12.40 14.51
N THR A 45 6.22 12.35 14.43
CA THR A 45 5.39 11.62 15.40
C THR A 45 5.50 10.10 15.32
N GLN A 46 5.93 9.58 14.17
CA GLN A 46 6.01 8.15 13.87
C GLN A 46 4.76 7.40 14.39
N PRO A 47 3.56 7.78 13.92
CA PRO A 47 2.31 7.44 14.61
C PRO A 47 1.86 5.98 14.36
N TRP A 48 2.67 5.19 13.66
CA TRP A 48 2.37 3.82 13.27
C TRP A 48 2.87 2.80 14.28
N ASP A 49 2.12 1.71 14.41
CA ASP A 49 2.60 0.45 14.97
C ASP A 49 2.38 -0.68 13.94
N PHE A 50 3.25 -1.71 13.99
CA PHE A 50 3.18 -2.89 13.13
C PHE A 50 2.88 -4.13 13.98
N VAL A 51 1.66 -4.64 13.90
CA VAL A 51 1.25 -5.88 14.59
C VAL A 51 1.52 -7.06 13.66
N LEU A 52 2.45 -7.93 14.03
CA LEU A 52 2.80 -9.13 13.28
C LEU A 52 1.86 -10.28 13.67
N VAL A 53 1.14 -10.83 12.69
CA VAL A 53 0.10 -11.86 12.88
C VAL A 53 0.50 -13.14 12.16
N PRO A 54 1.36 -13.99 12.77
CA PRO A 54 1.74 -15.27 12.17
C PRO A 54 0.68 -16.36 12.42
N ASP A 55 -0.12 -16.21 13.48
CA ASP A 55 -1.09 -17.21 13.91
C ASP A 55 -2.15 -17.48 12.84
N ARG A 56 -2.27 -18.75 12.45
CA ARG A 56 -3.17 -19.17 11.38
C ARG A 56 -4.63 -18.99 11.76
N GLY A 57 -5.03 -19.30 12.99
CA GLY A 57 -6.43 -19.18 13.42
C GLY A 57 -6.93 -17.74 13.37
N THR A 58 -6.09 -16.80 13.80
CA THR A 58 -6.37 -15.35 13.71
C THR A 58 -6.54 -14.90 12.25
N ARG A 59 -5.68 -15.41 11.36
CA ARG A 59 -5.75 -15.11 9.92
C ARG A 59 -6.99 -15.73 9.25
N GLU A 60 -7.39 -16.92 9.68
CA GLU A 60 -8.63 -17.57 9.22
C GLU A 60 -9.87 -16.76 9.63
N ALA A 61 -9.96 -16.34 10.89
CA ALA A 61 -11.03 -15.47 11.37
C ALA A 61 -11.09 -14.13 10.62
N PHE A 62 -9.92 -13.52 10.36
CA PHE A 62 -9.87 -12.29 9.55
C PHE A 62 -10.35 -12.53 8.10
N ARG A 63 -9.93 -13.64 7.48
CA ARG A 63 -10.35 -13.99 6.13
C ARG A 63 -11.86 -14.21 6.03
N GLU A 64 -12.47 -14.86 7.00
CA GLU A 64 -13.93 -15.05 7.03
C GLU A 64 -14.66 -13.70 7.01
N HIS A 65 -14.23 -12.75 7.84
CA HIS A 65 -14.77 -11.38 7.83
C HIS A 65 -14.55 -10.69 6.48
N VAL A 66 -13.37 -10.87 5.88
CA VAL A 66 -13.03 -10.30 4.57
C VAL A 66 -13.90 -10.84 3.45
N LEU A 67 -14.21 -12.14 3.47
CA LEU A 67 -15.12 -12.74 2.50
C LEU A 67 -16.56 -12.26 2.71
N ALA A 68 -17.00 -12.06 3.95
CA ALA A 68 -18.32 -11.47 4.20
C ALA A 68 -18.43 -10.04 3.63
N GLU A 69 -17.42 -9.18 3.84
CA GLU A 69 -17.41 -7.82 3.26
C GLU A 69 -17.25 -7.83 1.73
N ARG A 70 -16.62 -8.87 1.16
CA ARG A 70 -16.60 -9.08 -0.30
C ARG A 70 -18.00 -9.25 -0.85
N GLU A 71 -18.84 -10.08 -0.20
CA GLU A 71 -20.22 -10.31 -0.63
C GLU A 71 -21.05 -9.02 -0.50
N VAL A 72 -20.90 -8.26 0.58
CA VAL A 72 -21.56 -6.95 0.74
C VAL A 72 -21.22 -6.01 -0.42
N PHE A 73 -19.95 -5.98 -0.87
CA PHE A 73 -19.57 -5.18 -2.02
C PHE A 73 -20.12 -5.75 -3.33
N ALA A 74 -20.11 -7.08 -3.51
CA ALA A 74 -20.65 -7.74 -4.69
C ALA A 74 -22.13 -7.41 -4.88
N ASP A 75 -22.93 -7.41 -3.80
CA ASP A 75 -24.36 -7.07 -3.80
C ASP A 75 -24.63 -5.61 -4.18
N SER A 76 -23.61 -4.73 -4.10
CA SER A 76 -23.73 -3.33 -4.51
C SER A 76 -23.50 -3.09 -6.01
N LEU A 77 -23.07 -4.13 -6.75
CA LEU A 77 -22.71 -4.03 -8.16
C LEU A 77 -23.89 -4.37 -9.07
N ASP A 78 -23.92 -3.74 -10.25
CA ASP A 78 -24.75 -4.22 -11.36
C ASP A 78 -24.24 -5.56 -11.92
N GLU A 79 -25.06 -6.24 -12.73
CA GLU A 79 -24.77 -7.58 -13.25
C GLU A 79 -23.45 -7.65 -14.05
N ASP A 80 -23.19 -6.66 -14.91
CA ASP A 80 -21.98 -6.61 -15.72
C ASP A 80 -20.72 -6.44 -14.84
N ARG A 81 -20.80 -5.57 -13.83
CA ARG A 81 -19.70 -5.33 -12.89
C ARG A 81 -19.50 -6.50 -11.95
N ALA A 82 -20.56 -7.14 -11.49
CA ALA A 82 -20.51 -8.33 -10.65
C ALA A 82 -19.80 -9.48 -11.37
N ALA A 83 -20.12 -9.73 -12.65
CA ALA A 83 -19.46 -10.76 -13.45
C ALA A 83 -17.94 -10.53 -13.58
N VAL A 84 -17.50 -9.27 -13.71
CA VAL A 84 -16.06 -8.94 -13.71
C VAL A 84 -15.44 -9.13 -12.33
N PHE A 85 -16.11 -8.66 -11.28
CA PHE A 85 -15.63 -8.73 -9.90
C PHE A 85 -15.44 -10.17 -9.42
N ASP A 86 -16.32 -11.09 -9.83
CA ASP A 86 -16.28 -12.48 -9.39
C ASP A 86 -14.94 -13.17 -9.68
N ARG A 87 -14.30 -12.80 -10.81
CA ARG A 87 -13.00 -13.34 -11.23
C ARG A 87 -11.80 -12.70 -10.51
N ILE A 88 -12.02 -11.69 -9.67
CA ILE A 88 -10.96 -10.94 -9.00
C ILE A 88 -10.78 -11.48 -7.59
N LYS A 89 -9.63 -12.10 -7.34
CA LYS A 89 -9.18 -12.38 -5.98
C LYS A 89 -8.86 -11.05 -5.28
N ILE A 90 -9.34 -10.87 -4.04
CA ILE A 90 -9.19 -9.61 -3.28
C ILE A 90 -8.21 -9.71 -2.11
N GLU A 91 -7.75 -10.92 -1.78
CA GLU A 91 -6.96 -11.21 -0.57
C GLU A 91 -5.94 -12.31 -0.84
N GLY A 92 -4.96 -12.44 0.05
CA GLY A 92 -3.98 -13.55 0.07
C GLY A 92 -3.64 -13.91 1.51
N ILE A 93 -4.63 -13.82 2.40
CA ILE A 93 -4.48 -13.84 3.85
C ILE A 93 -3.96 -15.17 4.34
N LEU A 94 -4.32 -16.28 3.69
CA LEU A 94 -3.90 -17.63 4.10
C LEU A 94 -2.72 -18.17 3.29
N GLU A 95 -2.52 -17.68 2.07
CA GLU A 95 -1.40 -18.07 1.20
C GLU A 95 -0.10 -17.31 1.54
N SER A 96 -0.22 -16.08 2.05
CA SER A 96 0.94 -15.34 2.57
C SER A 96 1.57 -16.04 3.77
N SER A 97 2.75 -15.60 4.17
CA SER A 97 3.46 -16.18 5.32
C SER A 97 3.07 -15.47 6.62
N LEU A 98 2.73 -14.18 6.52
CA LEU A 98 2.53 -13.29 7.65
C LEU A 98 1.47 -12.22 7.32
N GLY A 99 0.56 -11.96 8.27
CA GLY A 99 -0.21 -10.72 8.29
C GLY A 99 0.57 -9.63 9.03
N VAL A 100 0.64 -8.42 8.47
CA VAL A 100 1.16 -7.23 9.15
C VAL A 100 0.06 -6.19 9.20
N VAL A 101 -0.49 -5.95 10.38
CA VAL A 101 -1.47 -4.88 10.57
C VAL A 101 -0.75 -3.59 10.93
N VAL A 102 -0.96 -2.56 10.13
CA VAL A 102 -0.39 -1.23 10.34
C VAL A 102 -1.47 -0.34 10.90
N THR A 103 -1.17 0.33 12.00
CA THR A 103 -2.15 1.15 12.74
C THR A 103 -1.76 2.64 12.73
N TYR A 104 -2.68 3.48 13.22
CA TYR A 104 -2.47 4.89 13.47
C TYR A 104 -2.92 5.23 14.90
N ASP A 105 -1.98 5.72 15.72
CA ASP A 105 -2.25 6.28 17.04
C ASP A 105 -2.22 7.83 17.00
N PRO A 106 -3.38 8.50 17.10
CA PRO A 106 -3.44 9.97 17.12
C PRO A 106 -2.86 10.59 18.40
N ALA A 107 -2.65 9.83 19.48
CA ALA A 107 -2.07 10.33 20.72
C ALA A 107 -0.54 10.45 20.66
N ARG A 108 0.14 9.80 19.70
CA ARG A 108 1.60 9.89 19.56
C ARG A 108 2.04 11.31 19.21
N GLY A 109 2.90 11.86 20.07
CA GLY A 109 3.38 13.25 19.99
C GLY A 109 2.35 14.32 20.37
N ALA A 110 1.17 13.93 20.85
CA ALA A 110 0.17 14.88 21.35
C ALA A 110 0.61 15.56 22.66
N PRO A 111 0.07 16.75 23.00
CA PRO A 111 -0.92 17.52 22.23
C PRO A 111 -0.31 18.32 21.07
N ASP A 112 0.96 18.70 21.16
CA ASP A 112 1.59 19.70 20.29
C ASP A 112 2.27 19.09 19.05
N VAL A 113 1.47 18.47 18.17
CA VAL A 113 1.99 17.89 16.93
C VAL A 113 2.21 18.95 15.86
N LEU A 114 3.49 19.23 15.58
CA LEU A 114 3.90 20.13 14.49
C LEU A 114 3.33 19.65 13.15
N GLY A 115 2.54 20.50 12.50
CA GLY A 115 1.95 20.25 11.18
C GLY A 115 0.57 19.56 11.18
N ARG A 116 0.05 19.12 12.33
CA ARG A 116 -1.29 18.49 12.41
C ARG A 116 -2.43 19.46 12.77
N HIS A 117 -2.11 20.67 13.22
CA HIS A 117 -3.14 21.65 13.63
C HIS A 117 -4.14 22.01 12.53
N ALA A 118 -3.71 22.04 11.27
CA ALA A 118 -4.54 22.43 10.11
C ALA A 118 -5.06 21.25 9.30
N ILE A 119 -4.33 20.12 9.27
CA ILE A 119 -4.68 18.92 8.51
C ILE A 119 -4.65 17.73 9.48
N ALA A 120 -5.80 17.37 10.02
CA ALA A 120 -5.92 16.29 11.00
C ALA A 120 -5.41 14.94 10.46
N ASP A 121 -5.63 14.69 9.17
CA ASP A 121 -5.24 13.44 8.49
C ASP A 121 -3.74 13.33 8.21
N ALA A 122 -2.93 14.37 8.46
CA ALA A 122 -1.49 14.32 8.20
C ALA A 122 -0.79 13.17 8.96
N GLY A 123 -1.34 12.78 10.11
CA GLY A 123 -0.90 11.59 10.84
C GLY A 123 -1.18 10.29 10.07
N LEU A 124 -2.40 10.12 9.53
CA LEU A 124 -2.77 8.98 8.69
C LEU A 124 -1.93 8.92 7.41
N TYR A 125 -1.66 10.05 6.77
CA TYR A 125 -0.82 10.09 5.57
C TYR A 125 0.59 9.62 5.86
N SER A 126 1.11 9.94 7.05
CA SER A 126 2.42 9.46 7.51
C SER A 126 2.46 7.93 7.54
N VAL A 127 1.40 7.27 8.00
CA VAL A 127 1.28 5.80 7.99
C VAL A 127 1.32 5.22 6.57
N CYS A 128 0.65 5.86 5.60
CA CYS A 128 0.71 5.43 4.21
C CYS A 128 2.12 5.48 3.62
N LEU A 129 2.95 6.44 4.03
CA LEU A 129 4.35 6.52 3.60
C LEU A 129 5.18 5.36 4.18
N ALA A 130 4.97 5.01 5.44
CA ALA A 130 5.59 3.85 6.08
C ALA A 130 5.21 2.54 5.36
N ILE A 131 3.93 2.36 5.02
CA ILE A 131 3.46 1.21 4.25
C ILE A 131 4.09 1.16 2.86
N GLN A 132 4.22 2.29 2.17
CA GLN A 132 4.85 2.31 0.85
C GLN A 132 6.34 1.96 0.92
N ASN A 133 7.07 2.42 1.94
CA ASN A 133 8.46 2.01 2.17
C ASN A 133 8.57 0.51 2.43
N LEU A 134 7.71 -0.03 3.31
CA LEU A 134 7.62 -1.48 3.58
C LEU A 134 7.47 -2.27 2.28
N TRP A 135 6.54 -1.84 1.43
CA TRP A 135 6.22 -2.52 0.18
C TRP A 135 7.38 -2.54 -0.82
N LEU A 136 8.10 -1.42 -0.93
CA LEU A 136 9.27 -1.31 -1.80
C LEU A 136 10.43 -2.16 -1.27
N ALA A 137 10.70 -2.11 0.03
CA ALA A 137 11.73 -2.93 0.65
C ALA A 137 11.42 -4.43 0.50
N ALA A 138 10.19 -4.85 0.79
CA ALA A 138 9.73 -6.22 0.59
C ALA A 138 9.93 -6.68 -0.86
N THR A 139 9.58 -5.84 -1.84
CA THR A 139 9.79 -6.14 -3.27
C THR A 139 11.29 -6.30 -3.60
N ALA A 140 12.17 -5.46 -3.04
CA ALA A 140 13.60 -5.55 -3.23
C ALA A 140 14.20 -6.84 -2.63
N GLU A 141 13.63 -7.31 -1.52
CA GLU A 141 13.97 -8.57 -0.83
C GLU A 141 13.33 -9.81 -1.48
N GLY A 142 12.60 -9.66 -2.59
CA GLY A 142 11.93 -10.78 -3.27
C GLY A 142 10.64 -11.25 -2.61
N LEU A 143 10.06 -10.44 -1.72
CA LEU A 143 8.77 -10.70 -1.08
C LEU A 143 7.62 -10.01 -1.82
N GLY A 144 6.45 -10.65 -1.80
CA GLY A 144 5.19 -10.03 -2.15
C GLY A 144 4.58 -9.27 -0.99
N VAL A 145 3.80 -8.24 -1.30
CA VAL A 145 2.90 -7.59 -0.35
C VAL A 145 1.53 -7.43 -1.00
N GLY A 146 0.48 -7.76 -0.26
CA GLY A 146 -0.91 -7.57 -0.66
C GLY A 146 -1.67 -6.74 0.37
N TRP A 147 -2.31 -5.65 -0.03
CA TRP A 147 -3.15 -4.86 0.88
C TRP A 147 -4.59 -5.36 0.84
N VAL A 148 -5.11 -5.77 2.00
CA VAL A 148 -6.53 -6.12 2.18
C VAL A 148 -7.26 -4.97 2.85
N SER A 149 -8.38 -4.54 2.29
CA SER A 149 -9.22 -3.43 2.80
C SER A 149 -10.72 -3.73 2.85
N PHE A 150 -11.12 -4.96 2.55
CA PHE A 150 -12.50 -5.44 2.69
C PHE A 150 -12.74 -5.88 4.14
N TYR A 151 -12.69 -4.95 5.09
CA TYR A 151 -12.94 -5.28 6.50
C TYR A 151 -13.49 -4.05 7.26
N ARG A 152 -14.00 -4.28 8.47
CA ARG A 152 -14.44 -3.21 9.38
C ARG A 152 -13.39 -2.98 10.46
N GLU A 153 -13.05 -1.72 10.71
CA GLU A 153 -12.04 -1.35 11.72
C GLU A 153 -12.37 -1.97 13.10
N ASP A 154 -13.64 -1.95 13.52
CA ASP A 154 -14.10 -2.53 14.79
C ASP A 154 -13.82 -4.02 14.91
N PHE A 155 -14.07 -4.78 13.83
CA PHE A 155 -13.79 -6.22 13.81
C PHE A 155 -12.29 -6.47 14.00
N LEU A 156 -11.44 -5.75 13.24
CA LEU A 156 -10.00 -5.94 13.32
C LEU A 156 -9.44 -5.49 14.69
N ARG A 157 -10.02 -4.45 15.30
CA ARG A 157 -9.68 -4.04 16.66
C ARG A 157 -9.99 -5.14 17.67
N GLY A 158 -11.20 -5.68 17.64
CA GLY A 158 -11.61 -6.77 18.53
C GLY A 158 -10.77 -8.02 18.34
N LEU A 159 -10.47 -8.38 17.09
CA LEU A 159 -9.68 -9.56 16.75
C LEU A 159 -8.25 -9.50 17.32
N LEU A 160 -7.61 -8.32 17.27
CA LEU A 160 -6.20 -8.16 17.65
C LEU A 160 -5.98 -7.45 19.00
N GLY A 161 -7.05 -7.10 19.71
CA GLY A 161 -6.97 -6.34 20.95
C GLY A 161 -6.39 -4.94 20.78
N ILE A 162 -6.63 -4.31 19.63
CA ILE A 162 -6.16 -2.94 19.36
C ILE A 162 -7.03 -1.95 20.16
N PRO A 163 -6.45 -1.00 20.92
CA PRO A 163 -7.22 -0.03 21.70
C PRO A 163 -8.17 0.82 20.84
N ASP A 164 -9.31 1.23 21.38
CA ASP A 164 -10.34 2.00 20.66
C ASP A 164 -9.83 3.31 20.05
N ALA A 165 -8.85 3.96 20.71
CA ALA A 165 -8.23 5.18 20.22
C ALA A 165 -7.29 4.97 19.01
N VAL A 166 -6.81 3.74 18.81
CA VAL A 166 -5.89 3.36 17.73
C VAL A 166 -6.69 2.82 16.55
N ARG A 167 -6.42 3.33 15.36
CA ARG A 167 -7.12 2.93 14.14
C ARG A 167 -6.29 1.94 13.33
N PRO A 168 -6.82 0.75 12.98
CA PRO A 168 -6.22 -0.08 11.95
C PRO A 168 -6.28 0.64 10.59
N VAL A 169 -5.15 0.76 9.90
CA VAL A 169 -5.05 1.42 8.58
C VAL A 169 -4.98 0.39 7.47
N ALA A 170 -4.20 -0.68 7.67
CA ALA A 170 -3.97 -1.71 6.66
C ALA A 170 -3.82 -3.08 7.29
N TRP A 171 -4.33 -4.10 6.61
CA TRP A 171 -3.83 -5.46 6.74
C TRP A 171 -2.97 -5.79 5.52
N LEU A 172 -1.70 -6.07 5.75
CA LEU A 172 -0.76 -6.44 4.69
C LEU A 172 -0.45 -7.93 4.75
N CYS A 173 -0.74 -8.65 3.68
CA CYS A 173 -0.27 -10.01 3.45
C CYS A 173 1.19 -9.94 2.98
N VAL A 174 2.13 -10.57 3.68
CA VAL A 174 3.56 -10.55 3.36
C VAL A 174 4.11 -11.97 3.28
N GLY A 175 4.92 -12.26 2.26
CA GLY A 175 5.57 -13.57 2.13
C GLY A 175 6.36 -13.72 0.83
N PRO A 176 7.18 -14.77 0.70
CA PRO A 176 7.84 -15.10 -0.54
C PRO A 176 6.83 -15.39 -1.65
N VAL A 177 7.21 -15.10 -2.89
CA VAL A 177 6.35 -15.24 -4.07
C VAL A 177 7.01 -16.07 -5.14
N SER A 178 6.20 -16.87 -5.83
CA SER A 178 6.67 -17.66 -6.99
C SER A 178 7.01 -16.77 -8.19
N ARG A 179 6.31 -15.64 -8.34
CA ARG A 179 6.54 -14.62 -9.37
C ARG A 179 5.81 -13.32 -9.01
N LEU A 180 6.20 -12.23 -9.66
CA LEU A 180 5.43 -10.98 -9.69
C LEU A 180 4.91 -10.74 -11.11
N HIS A 181 3.65 -10.36 -11.24
CA HIS A 181 3.08 -10.03 -12.54
C HIS A 181 3.61 -8.71 -13.09
N GLU A 182 3.76 -8.62 -14.40
CA GLU A 182 4.14 -7.37 -15.07
C GLU A 182 2.99 -6.36 -15.15
N THR A 183 1.75 -6.82 -15.13
CA THR A 183 0.54 -5.99 -15.21
C THR A 183 -0.31 -6.15 -13.95
N PRO A 184 -0.85 -5.07 -13.35
CA PRO A 184 -1.72 -5.17 -12.17
C PRO A 184 -2.93 -6.07 -12.40
N ASP A 185 -3.32 -6.82 -11.36
CA ASP A 185 -4.46 -7.75 -11.41
C ASP A 185 -5.73 -7.07 -11.94
N LEU A 186 -6.06 -5.89 -11.43
CA LEU A 186 -7.26 -5.16 -11.82
C LEU A 186 -7.27 -4.78 -13.30
N GLU A 187 -6.10 -4.54 -13.90
CA GLU A 187 -5.99 -4.30 -15.34
C GLU A 187 -6.12 -5.60 -16.12
N ARG A 188 -5.47 -6.69 -15.69
CA ARG A 188 -5.56 -8.01 -16.35
C ARG A 188 -6.99 -8.55 -16.35
N HIS A 189 -7.76 -8.31 -15.29
CA HIS A 189 -9.15 -8.73 -15.18
C HIS A 189 -10.16 -7.73 -15.78
N GLY A 190 -9.69 -6.59 -16.32
CA GLY A 190 -10.55 -5.61 -16.97
C GLY A 190 -11.40 -4.76 -16.01
N TRP A 191 -11.02 -4.66 -14.73
CA TRP A 191 -11.75 -3.85 -13.74
C TRP A 191 -11.59 -2.35 -13.99
N ARG A 192 -10.36 -1.91 -14.22
CA ARG A 192 -9.94 -0.53 -14.59
C ARG A 192 -8.57 -0.56 -15.26
N PHE A 193 -8.27 0.48 -16.03
CA PHE A 193 -6.99 0.68 -16.71
C PHE A 193 -6.24 1.90 -16.16
N ARG A 194 -4.90 1.87 -16.23
CA ARG A 194 -4.07 3.04 -15.88
C ARG A 194 -4.44 4.23 -16.75
N ARG A 195 -4.59 5.39 -16.11
CA ARG A 195 -4.64 6.67 -16.82
C ARG A 195 -3.22 7.12 -17.17
N PRO A 196 -3.01 7.82 -18.30
CA PRO A 196 -1.71 8.37 -18.65
C PRO A 196 -1.28 9.44 -17.62
N LEU A 197 0.04 9.58 -17.42
CA LEU A 197 0.60 10.58 -16.48
C LEU A 197 0.10 11.99 -16.78
N ALA A 198 -0.02 12.36 -18.06
CA ALA A 198 -0.50 13.68 -18.48
C ALA A 198 -1.92 14.02 -17.95
N ALA A 199 -2.78 13.01 -17.72
CA ALA A 199 -4.11 13.22 -17.13
C ALA A 199 -4.07 13.44 -15.61
N ALA A 200 -2.93 13.19 -14.95
CA ALA A 200 -2.70 13.43 -13.54
C ALA A 200 -1.77 14.63 -13.28
N THR A 201 -1.29 15.29 -14.33
CA THR A 201 -0.36 16.44 -14.24
C THR A 201 -1.04 17.71 -14.73
N HIS A 202 -0.92 18.76 -13.93
CA HIS A 202 -1.38 20.09 -14.27
C HIS A 202 -0.26 21.10 -14.05
N LEU A 203 -0.14 22.11 -14.91
CA LEU A 203 0.85 23.17 -14.87
C LEU A 203 0.23 24.42 -14.24
N GLY A 204 0.74 24.85 -13.08
CA GLY A 204 0.30 26.08 -12.41
C GLY A 204 -1.06 25.97 -11.73
N ARG A 205 -2.12 25.62 -12.47
CA ARG A 205 -3.49 25.48 -11.95
C ARG A 205 -4.11 24.13 -12.32
N PHE A 206 -4.98 23.62 -11.46
CA PHE A 206 -5.73 22.40 -11.74
C PHE A 206 -6.57 22.56 -13.02
N GLY A 207 -6.46 21.59 -13.92
CA GLY A 207 -7.09 21.62 -15.25
C GLY A 207 -6.21 22.16 -16.38
N GLU A 208 -5.12 22.87 -16.09
CA GLU A 208 -4.19 23.35 -17.12
C GLU A 208 -3.16 22.26 -17.42
N HIS A 209 -3.23 21.63 -18.60
CA HIS A 209 -2.31 20.55 -18.96
C HIS A 209 -1.12 21.08 -19.77
N ALA A 210 0.09 20.71 -19.38
CA ALA A 210 1.30 20.90 -20.18
C ALA A 210 2.21 19.68 -20.02
N GLY A 211 3.03 19.41 -21.04
CA GLY A 211 4.06 18.37 -20.94
C GLY A 211 5.09 18.76 -19.89
N VAL A 212 5.54 17.79 -19.08
CA VAL A 212 6.58 18.00 -18.04
C VAL A 212 7.86 18.62 -18.62
N HIS A 213 8.14 18.37 -19.90
CA HIS A 213 9.26 18.94 -20.64
C HIS A 213 9.19 20.47 -20.81
N ASN A 214 8.00 21.09 -20.73
CA ASN A 214 7.82 22.53 -20.90
C ASN A 214 8.29 23.35 -19.67
N LEU A 215 8.70 22.68 -18.59
CA LEU A 215 9.22 23.31 -17.37
C LEU A 215 10.75 23.41 -17.32
N CYS A 216 11.47 22.63 -18.13
CA CYS A 216 12.91 22.76 -18.27
C CYS A 216 13.20 23.67 -19.45
N PRO A 217 13.79 24.87 -19.27
CA PRO A 217 14.41 25.57 -20.38
C PRO A 217 15.50 24.65 -20.93
N THR A 218 15.35 24.18 -22.18
CA THR A 218 16.49 23.65 -22.93
C THR A 218 17.50 24.81 -23.04
N GLU A 219 18.75 24.57 -22.63
CA GLU A 219 19.82 25.55 -22.86
C GLU A 219 19.76 26.01 -24.32
N PRO A 220 19.91 27.32 -24.60
CA PRO A 220 19.94 27.77 -25.97
C PRO A 220 21.13 27.10 -26.65
N GLU A 221 20.88 26.40 -27.76
CA GLU A 221 21.91 25.87 -28.64
C GLU A 221 22.94 26.98 -28.87
N GLY A 222 24.17 26.72 -28.43
CA GLY A 222 25.27 27.65 -28.53
C GLY A 222 25.34 28.17 -29.96
N THR A 223 25.18 29.49 -30.10
CA THR A 223 25.54 30.22 -31.30
C THR A 223 26.96 29.84 -31.67
N SER A 224 27.08 29.04 -32.73
CA SER A 224 28.30 28.91 -33.50
C SER A 224 28.67 30.32 -33.97
N THR A 225 29.76 30.85 -33.44
CA THR A 225 30.40 32.06 -33.96
C THR A 225 31.88 31.76 -34.15
N HIS A 226 32.21 31.63 -35.44
CA HIS A 226 33.48 31.84 -36.15
C HIS A 226 34.64 30.87 -35.92
#